data_AF-A0A7V1E7S9-F1
#
_entry.id   AF-A0A7V1E7S9-F1
#
_cell.length_a   1.000
_cell.length_b   1.000
_cell.length_c   1.000
_cell.angle_alpha   90.00
_cell.angle_beta   90.00
_cell.angle_gamma   90.00
#
_symmetry.space_group_name_H-M   'P 1'
#
loop_
_entity.id
_entity.type
_entity.pdbx_description
1 polymer ?
#
loop_
_entity_poly.entity_id
_entity_poly.type
_entity_poly.pdbx_seq_one_letter_code
_entity_poly.pdbx_strand_id
1 'polypeptide(L)'
;MLDIDKKDKIDILLNQLNERYNALHKMRERSLSFVIWILGFGIAVIWVVLTKNGLAPLQRSLLMILIVIVGALTAYFIRAIERGFTTNKKIAGDIEQALGFHTKGFFVEKNTILPQEYEKGNQNPVWSGHFPSLYIWLAAISLMTFLIVGFSPPKQQGSSLTRDNGFQGQVNKQNLDNNSTSSTQVETTAAINGPRR
;
A
#
# COMPACT_ATOMS: atom_id res chain seq x y z
N MET A 1 -2.61 20.12 -46.78
CA MET A 1 -1.35 20.07 -46.01
C MET A 1 -1.26 21.40 -45.28
N LEU A 2 -1.53 21.43 -43.98
CA LEU A 2 -1.51 22.68 -43.20
C LEU A 2 -0.05 23.15 -43.09
N ASP A 3 0.27 24.28 -43.70
CA ASP A 3 1.59 24.87 -43.65
C ASP A 3 1.73 25.64 -42.32
N ILE A 4 2.01 24.89 -41.26
CA ILE A 4 2.24 25.46 -39.93
C ILE A 4 3.62 26.13 -39.93
N ASP A 5 3.69 27.39 -39.48
CA ASP A 5 4.94 28.14 -39.39
C ASP A 5 5.97 27.42 -38.52
N LYS A 6 7.26 27.64 -38.81
CA LYS A 6 8.34 26.95 -38.08
C LYS A 6 8.37 27.33 -36.60
N LYS A 7 7.98 28.56 -36.23
CA LYS A 7 7.94 28.99 -34.83
C LYS A 7 6.82 28.28 -34.07
N ASP A 8 5.63 28.23 -34.66
CA ASP A 8 4.48 27.52 -34.09
C ASP A 8 4.79 26.04 -33.85
N LYS A 9 5.53 25.39 -34.77
CA LYS A 9 5.98 24.00 -34.59
C LYS A 9 6.88 23.82 -33.36
N ILE A 10 7.83 24.73 -33.14
CA ILE A 10 8.75 24.68 -32.00
C ILE A 10 7.98 24.87 -30.70
N ASP A 11 7.07 25.84 -30.64
CA ASP A 11 6.26 26.11 -29.46
C ASP A 11 5.35 24.92 -29.10
N ILE A 12 4.75 24.26 -30.10
CA ILE A 12 3.98 23.04 -29.90
C ILE A 12 4.84 21.92 -29.33
N LEU A 13 6.06 21.71 -29.86
CA LEU A 13 6.98 20.68 -29.38
C LEU A 13 7.44 20.94 -27.95
N LEU A 14 7.80 22.18 -27.61
CA LEU A 14 8.19 22.57 -26.25
C LEU A 14 7.03 22.40 -25.26
N ASN A 15 5.82 22.80 -25.65
CA ASN A 15 4.63 22.63 -24.81
C ASN A 15 4.32 21.15 -24.57
N GLN A 16 4.39 20.31 -25.62
CA GLN A 16 4.22 18.86 -25.48
C GLN A 16 5.30 18.23 -24.61
N LEU A 17 6.56 18.65 -24.75
CA LEU A 17 7.66 18.15 -23.92
C LEU A 17 7.42 18.48 -22.43
N ASN A 18 7.01 19.71 -22.14
CA ASN A 18 6.68 20.15 -20.78
C ASN A 18 5.50 19.34 -20.19
N GLU A 19 4.45 19.11 -20.98
CA GLU A 19 3.31 18.29 -20.57
C GLU A 19 3.72 16.85 -20.24
N ARG A 20 4.61 16.25 -21.05
CA ARG A 20 5.14 14.90 -20.82
C ARG A 20 5.99 14.82 -19.56
N TYR A 21 6.84 15.80 -19.29
CA TYR A 21 7.60 15.84 -18.04
C TYR A 21 6.70 15.99 -16.81
N ASN A 22 5.69 16.85 -16.88
CA ASN A 22 4.70 16.98 -15.81
C ASN A 22 3.96 15.66 -15.57
N ALA A 23 3.56 14.96 -16.64
CA ALA A 23 2.95 13.64 -16.55
C ALA A 23 3.89 12.60 -15.91
N LEU A 24 5.17 12.57 -16.31
CA LEU A 24 6.18 11.67 -15.74
C LEU A 24 6.37 11.92 -14.23
N HIS A 25 6.40 13.18 -13.81
CA HIS A 25 6.52 13.55 -12.40
C HIS A 25 5.29 13.10 -11.59
N LYS A 26 4.08 13.42 -12.08
CA LYS A 26 2.82 12.99 -11.45
C LYS A 26 2.69 11.46 -11.37
N MET A 27 3.13 10.73 -12.39
CA MET A 27 3.14 9.26 -12.38
C MET A 27 4.06 8.70 -11.30
N ARG A 28 5.25 9.28 -11.13
CA ARG A 28 6.20 8.89 -10.07
C ARG A 28 5.67 9.22 -8.68
N GLU A 29 5.08 10.39 -8.49
CA GLU A 29 4.49 10.79 -7.20
C GLU A 29 3.33 9.86 -6.79
N ARG A 30 2.45 9.54 -7.75
CA ARG A 30 1.33 8.63 -7.52
C ARG A 30 1.80 7.20 -7.23
N SER A 31 2.83 6.71 -7.93
CA SER A 31 3.37 5.37 -7.68
C SER A 31 4.01 5.28 -6.30
N LEU A 32 4.75 6.29 -5.87
CA LEU A 32 5.33 6.35 -4.52
C LEU A 32 4.25 6.43 -3.43
N SER A 33 3.24 7.28 -3.61
CA SER A 33 2.13 7.40 -2.66
C SER A 33 1.36 6.09 -2.49
N PHE A 34 1.13 5.38 -3.59
CA PHE A 34 0.50 4.05 -3.57
C PHE A 34 1.35 3.01 -2.84
N VAL A 35 2.67 3.04 -3.04
CA VAL A 35 3.61 2.13 -2.38
C VAL A 35 3.66 2.40 -0.86
N ILE A 36 3.63 3.65 -0.45
CA ILE A 36 3.57 4.00 0.99
C ILE A 36 2.27 3.45 1.60
N TRP A 37 1.15 3.56 0.89
CA TRP A 37 -0.13 2.99 1.31
C TRP A 37 -0.08 1.47 1.45
N ILE A 38 0.47 0.75 0.46
CA ILE A 38 0.54 -0.71 0.53
C ILE A 38 1.51 -1.20 1.61
N LEU A 39 2.59 -0.46 1.85
CA LEU A 39 3.52 -0.73 2.94
C LEU A 39 2.84 -0.57 4.30
N GLY A 40 2.09 0.52 4.50
CA GLY A 40 1.29 0.74 5.71
C GLY A 40 0.26 -0.37 5.93
N PHE A 41 -0.41 -0.80 4.87
CA PHE A 41 -1.33 -1.94 4.92
C PHE A 41 -0.62 -3.24 5.33
N GLY A 42 0.54 -3.53 4.74
CA GLY A 42 1.34 -4.71 5.09
C GLY A 42 1.76 -4.73 6.56
N ILE A 43 2.23 -3.60 7.10
CA ILE A 43 2.59 -3.45 8.51
C ILE A 43 1.38 -3.69 9.42
N ALA A 44 0.22 -3.13 9.07
CA ALA A 44 -1.02 -3.33 9.82
C ALA A 44 -1.44 -4.81 9.84
N VAL A 45 -1.34 -5.52 8.72
CA VAL A 45 -1.64 -6.96 8.64
C VAL A 45 -0.67 -7.75 9.52
N ILE A 46 0.63 -7.47 9.44
CA ILE A 46 1.65 -8.12 10.29
C ILE A 46 1.33 -7.88 11.77
N TRP A 47 0.98 -6.65 12.14
CA TRP A 47 0.63 -6.30 13.51
C TRP A 47 -0.58 -7.10 14.02
N VAL A 48 -1.65 -7.18 13.22
CA VAL A 48 -2.85 -7.97 13.54
C VAL A 48 -2.52 -9.46 13.71
N VAL A 49 -1.63 -10.01 12.89
CA VAL A 49 -1.20 -11.41 12.99
C VAL A 49 -0.35 -11.66 14.24
N LEU A 50 0.45 -10.68 14.67
CA LEU A 50 1.29 -10.79 15.87
C LEU A 50 0.52 -10.59 17.18
N THR A 51 -0.62 -9.89 17.17
CA THR A 51 -1.43 -9.73 18.38
C THR A 51 -1.95 -11.08 18.89
N LYS A 52 -1.81 -11.33 20.20
CA LYS A 52 -1.89 -12.62 20.94
C LYS A 52 -3.14 -13.49 20.74
N ASN A 53 -4.11 -13.08 19.94
CA ASN A 53 -5.25 -13.90 19.56
C ASN A 53 -4.86 -14.72 18.32
N GLY A 54 -4.38 -15.94 18.52
CA GLY A 54 -4.08 -16.86 17.41
C GLY A 54 -5.20 -16.88 16.37
N LEU A 55 -4.83 -16.99 15.10
CA LEU A 55 -5.79 -16.99 14.00
C LEU A 55 -6.56 -18.32 13.95
N ALA A 56 -7.87 -18.24 13.76
CA ALA A 56 -8.66 -19.42 13.42
C ALA A 56 -8.20 -19.98 12.06
N PRO A 57 -8.27 -21.31 11.82
CA PRO A 57 -7.82 -21.91 10.56
C PRO A 57 -8.49 -21.30 9.32
N LEU A 58 -9.79 -20.98 9.41
CA LEU A 58 -10.53 -20.32 8.35
C LEU A 58 -10.04 -18.89 8.09
N GLN A 59 -9.82 -18.10 9.14
CA GLN A 59 -9.32 -16.72 9.05
C GLN A 59 -7.91 -16.70 8.43
N ARG A 60 -7.06 -17.67 8.80
CA ARG A 60 -5.73 -17.84 8.22
C ARG A 60 -5.80 -18.11 6.71
N SER A 61 -6.68 -19.01 6.27
CA SER A 61 -6.83 -19.33 4.84
C SER A 61 -7.31 -18.11 4.04
N LEU A 62 -8.31 -17.39 4.55
CA LEU A 62 -8.80 -16.15 3.93
C LEU A 62 -7.72 -15.07 3.85
N LEU A 63 -6.90 -14.93 4.90
CA LEU A 63 -5.81 -13.94 4.93
C LEU A 63 -4.72 -14.27 3.90
N MET A 64 -4.39 -15.55 3.72
CA MET A 64 -3.43 -15.98 2.70
C MET A 64 -3.92 -15.67 1.28
N ILE A 65 -5.19 -15.97 0.99
CA ILE A 65 -5.82 -15.64 -0.29
C ILE A 65 -5.79 -14.12 -0.51
N LEU A 66 -6.14 -13.34 0.52
CA LEU A 66 -6.11 -11.89 0.45
C LEU A 66 -4.72 -11.34 0.13
N ILE A 67 -3.66 -11.85 0.78
CA ILE A 67 -2.27 -11.44 0.53
C ILE A 67 -1.87 -11.70 -0.93
N VAL A 68 -2.24 -12.87 -1.47
CA VAL A 68 -1.94 -13.24 -2.86
C VAL A 68 -2.69 -12.34 -3.84
N ILE A 69 -3.99 -12.12 -3.62
CA ILE A 69 -4.82 -11.25 -4.46
C ILE A 69 -4.27 -9.82 -4.45
N VAL A 70 -4.08 -9.25 -3.26
CA VAL A 70 -3.56 -7.89 -3.09
C VAL A 70 -2.18 -7.76 -3.75
N GLY A 71 -1.27 -8.70 -3.50
CA GLY A 71 0.05 -8.70 -4.12
C GLY A 71 0.00 -8.73 -5.65
N ALA A 72 -0.86 -9.57 -6.23
CA ALA A 72 -1.06 -9.66 -7.68
C ALA A 72 -1.64 -8.37 -8.28
N LEU A 73 -2.65 -7.78 -7.64
CA LEU A 73 -3.24 -6.50 -8.04
C LEU A 73 -2.23 -5.35 -7.94
N THR A 74 -1.45 -5.28 -6.87
CA THR A 74 -0.38 -4.29 -6.71
C THR A 74 0.67 -4.44 -7.80
N ALA A 75 1.12 -5.66 -8.11
CA ALA A 75 2.08 -5.92 -9.17
C ALA A 75 1.53 -5.51 -10.55
N TYR A 76 0.26 -5.85 -10.84
CA TYR A 76 -0.41 -5.43 -12.07
C TYR A 76 -0.49 -3.92 -12.20
N PHE A 77 -0.84 -3.22 -11.11
CA PHE A 77 -0.90 -1.76 -11.09
C PHE A 77 0.46 -1.11 -11.32
N ILE A 78 1.52 -1.59 -10.65
CA ILE A 78 2.88 -1.09 -10.85
C ILE A 78 3.30 -1.26 -12.32
N ARG A 79 3.00 -2.42 -12.93
CA ARG A 79 3.29 -2.69 -14.34
C ARG A 79 2.55 -1.76 -15.30
N ALA A 80 1.30 -1.43 -14.98
CA ALA A 80 0.52 -0.47 -15.77
C ALA A 80 1.15 0.93 -15.75
N ILE A 81 1.60 1.39 -14.56
CA ILE A 81 2.30 2.68 -14.44
C ILE A 81 3.65 2.63 -15.15
N GLU A 82 4.42 1.57 -14.97
CA GLU A 82 5.72 1.39 -15.63
C GLU A 82 5.59 1.53 -17.15
N ARG A 83 4.61 0.86 -17.76
CA ARG A 83 4.35 0.96 -19.19
C ARG A 83 4.00 2.39 -19.62
N GLY A 84 3.19 3.10 -18.83
CA GLY A 84 2.86 4.51 -19.08
C GLY A 84 4.10 5.41 -18.99
N PHE A 85 4.93 5.19 -17.98
CA PHE A 85 6.16 5.92 -17.75
C PHE A 85 7.18 5.71 -18.87
N THR A 86 7.42 4.46 -19.28
CA THR A 86 8.36 4.14 -20.37
C THR A 86 7.90 4.74 -21.70
N THR A 87 6.59 4.71 -21.97
CA THR A 87 6.02 5.29 -23.19
C THR A 87 6.18 6.81 -23.21
N ASN A 88 5.83 7.49 -22.12
CA ASN A 88 6.00 8.95 -22.01
C ASN A 88 7.47 9.37 -22.07
N LYS A 89 8.37 8.61 -21.42
CA LYS A 89 9.80 8.88 -21.45
C LYS A 89 10.36 8.73 -22.86
N LYS A 90 9.92 7.72 -23.61
CA LYS A 90 10.33 7.54 -25.01
C LYS A 90 9.89 8.72 -25.87
N ILE A 91 8.62 9.12 -25.80
CA ILE A 91 8.09 10.25 -26.58
C ILE A 91 8.80 11.56 -26.21
N ALA A 92 9.09 11.79 -24.92
CA ALA A 92 9.87 12.94 -24.49
C ALA A 92 11.27 12.94 -25.11
N GLY A 93 11.96 11.80 -25.10
CA GLY A 93 13.28 11.65 -25.74
C GLY A 93 13.24 11.90 -27.26
N ASP A 94 12.19 11.41 -27.95
CA ASP A 94 12.01 11.65 -29.38
C ASP A 94 11.82 13.15 -29.68
N ILE A 95 11.08 13.89 -28.82
CA ILE A 95 10.92 15.35 -28.92
C ILE A 95 12.22 16.09 -28.60
N GLU A 96 12.95 15.68 -27.55
CA GLU A 96 14.27 16.25 -27.19
C GLU A 96 15.27 16.10 -28.34
N GLN A 97 15.27 14.95 -29.01
CA GLN A 97 16.12 14.70 -30.17
C GLN A 97 15.71 15.56 -31.35
N ALA A 98 14.40 15.69 -31.63
CA ALA A 98 13.89 16.58 -32.67
C ALA A 98 14.22 18.05 -32.43
N LEU A 99 14.30 18.48 -31.16
CA LEU A 99 14.72 19.83 -30.74
C LEU A 99 16.24 20.02 -30.71
N GLY A 100 17.03 18.96 -30.88
CA GLY A 100 18.49 19.01 -30.91
C GLY A 100 19.17 19.09 -29.53
N PHE A 101 18.48 18.74 -28.44
CA PHE A 101 19.04 18.82 -27.08
C PHE A 101 20.20 17.84 -26.83
N HIS A 102 20.26 16.75 -27.60
CA HIS A 102 21.34 15.76 -27.58
C HIS A 102 22.42 16.02 -28.63
N THR A 103 22.28 17.07 -29.44
CA THR A 103 23.21 17.40 -30.54
C THR A 103 24.30 18.35 -30.04
N LYS A 104 25.57 17.93 -30.14
CA LYS A 104 26.73 18.79 -29.80
C LYS A 104 26.79 19.99 -30.74
N GLY A 105 27.08 21.17 -30.19
CA GLY A 105 27.22 22.39 -30.99
C GLY A 105 25.91 23.00 -31.48
N PHE A 106 24.74 22.40 -31.19
CA PHE A 106 23.45 22.99 -31.58
C PHE A 106 23.07 24.17 -30.69
N PHE A 107 23.19 24.00 -29.37
CA PHE A 107 22.92 25.06 -28.39
C PHE A 107 24.17 25.54 -27.64
N VAL A 108 25.11 24.62 -27.35
CA VAL A 108 26.36 24.92 -26.65
C VAL A 108 27.51 24.39 -27.50
N GLU A 109 28.49 25.23 -27.77
CA GLU A 109 29.54 25.02 -28.78
C GLU A 109 30.37 23.73 -28.56
N LYS A 110 30.57 23.33 -27.29
CA LYS A 110 31.40 22.16 -26.92
C LYS A 110 30.63 21.02 -26.24
N ASN A 111 29.41 21.26 -25.79
CA ASN A 111 28.65 20.32 -24.95
C ASN A 111 27.22 20.13 -25.48
N THR A 112 26.59 19.03 -25.10
CA THR A 112 25.14 18.84 -25.25
C THR A 112 24.43 19.47 -24.06
N ILE A 113 23.17 19.93 -24.24
CA ILE A 113 22.36 20.38 -23.10
C ILE A 113 21.99 19.18 -22.22
N LEU A 114 21.64 18.07 -22.87
CA LEU A 114 21.34 16.81 -22.21
C LEU A 114 22.44 15.80 -22.47
N PRO A 115 22.86 15.01 -21.45
CA PRO A 115 23.89 13.98 -21.65
C PRO A 115 23.39 12.92 -22.65
N GLN A 116 24.26 12.43 -23.54
CA GLN A 116 23.90 11.43 -24.56
C GLN A 116 23.42 10.10 -23.95
N GLU A 117 23.74 9.85 -22.67
CA GLU A 117 23.23 8.73 -21.90
C GLU A 117 21.69 8.76 -21.78
N TYR A 118 21.06 9.93 -21.94
CA TYR A 118 19.61 10.11 -21.98
C TYR A 118 19.01 9.91 -23.38
N GLU A 119 19.81 10.04 -24.43
CA GLU A 119 19.40 9.89 -25.84
C GLU A 119 18.96 8.45 -26.14
N LYS A 120 19.70 7.49 -25.60
CA LYS A 120 19.30 6.09 -25.64
C LYS A 120 18.35 5.84 -24.50
N GLY A 121 17.04 5.94 -24.77
CA GLY A 121 15.95 5.70 -23.82
C GLY A 121 15.96 4.35 -23.07
N ASN A 122 17.03 3.54 -23.15
CA ASN A 122 17.15 2.26 -22.49
C ASN A 122 18.59 1.65 -22.44
N GLN A 123 19.59 2.26 -21.77
CA GLN A 123 20.93 1.59 -21.65
C GLN A 123 21.54 1.43 -20.24
N ASN A 124 20.78 1.64 -19.16
CA ASN A 124 21.12 0.98 -17.89
C ASN A 124 19.87 0.39 -17.23
N PRO A 125 19.37 -0.75 -17.74
CA PRO A 125 18.15 -1.40 -17.25
C PRO A 125 18.26 -1.94 -15.82
N VAL A 126 19.45 -2.09 -15.28
CA VAL A 126 19.64 -2.96 -14.10
C VAL A 126 19.51 -2.19 -12.77
N TRP A 127 19.80 -0.89 -12.69
CA TRP A 127 19.86 -0.17 -11.39
C TRP A 127 19.32 1.26 -11.33
N SER A 128 18.96 1.91 -12.45
CA SER A 128 18.48 3.31 -12.41
C SER A 128 16.95 3.46 -12.41
N GLY A 129 16.22 2.35 -12.40
CA GLY A 129 14.75 2.34 -12.43
C GLY A 129 14.15 2.29 -11.03
N HIS A 130 13.29 3.24 -10.68
CA HIS A 130 12.52 3.16 -9.43
C HIS A 130 11.56 1.96 -9.42
N PHE A 131 11.02 1.54 -10.57
CA PHE A 131 10.08 0.41 -10.68
C PHE A 131 10.67 -0.95 -10.23
N PRO A 132 11.87 -1.39 -10.67
CA PRO A 132 12.52 -2.59 -10.13
C PRO A 132 12.59 -2.60 -8.59
N SER A 133 12.97 -1.48 -7.98
CA SER A 133 13.01 -1.38 -6.52
C SER A 133 11.62 -1.56 -5.88
N LEU A 134 10.55 -1.07 -6.52
CA LEU A 134 9.18 -1.27 -6.05
C LEU A 134 8.74 -2.73 -6.11
N TYR A 135 9.10 -3.45 -7.18
CA TYR A 135 8.81 -4.89 -7.28
C TYR A 135 9.56 -5.71 -6.23
N ILE A 136 10.83 -5.39 -5.98
CA ILE A 136 11.63 -6.05 -4.93
C ILE A 136 10.98 -5.84 -3.56
N TRP A 137 10.62 -4.60 -3.23
CA TRP A 137 9.94 -4.29 -1.97
C TRP A 137 8.59 -4.99 -1.85
N LEU A 138 7.77 -4.99 -2.90
CA LEU A 138 6.49 -5.70 -2.92
C LEU A 138 6.68 -7.20 -2.68
N ALA A 139 7.63 -7.82 -3.39
CA ALA A 139 7.93 -9.24 -3.24
C ALA A 139 8.41 -9.57 -1.82
N ALA A 140 9.28 -8.74 -1.25
CA ALA A 140 9.78 -8.92 0.12
C ALA A 140 8.65 -8.87 1.16
N ILE A 141 7.76 -7.87 1.06
CA ILE A 141 6.63 -7.71 2.01
C ILE A 141 5.61 -8.83 1.84
N SER A 142 5.24 -9.17 0.60
CA SER A 142 4.32 -10.27 0.33
C SER A 142 4.86 -11.60 0.83
N LEU A 143 6.15 -11.89 0.58
CA LEU A 143 6.80 -13.11 1.06
C LEU A 143 6.85 -13.14 2.60
N MET A 144 7.30 -12.05 3.23
CA MET A 144 7.38 -11.96 4.69
C MET A 144 6.01 -12.18 5.34
N THR A 145 4.97 -11.52 4.84
CA THR A 145 3.61 -11.65 5.37
C THR A 145 3.08 -13.08 5.16
N PHE A 146 3.32 -13.66 3.98
CA PHE A 146 2.97 -15.04 3.68
C PHE A 146 3.63 -16.03 4.64
N LEU A 147 4.93 -15.87 4.93
CA LEU A 147 5.65 -16.73 5.87
C LEU A 147 5.11 -16.58 7.29
N ILE A 148 4.90 -15.34 7.77
CA ILE A 148 4.38 -15.10 9.12
C ILE A 148 3.01 -15.77 9.29
N VAL A 149 2.09 -15.60 8.32
CA VAL A 149 0.76 -16.22 8.37
C VAL A 149 0.84 -17.73 8.19
N GLY A 150 1.75 -18.22 7.34
CA GLY A 150 1.98 -19.65 7.08
C GLY A 150 2.60 -20.42 8.25
N PHE A 151 3.44 -19.77 9.07
CA PHE A 151 4.05 -20.41 10.23
C PHE A 151 3.35 -20.07 11.56
N SER A 152 2.34 -19.20 11.55
CA SER A 152 1.58 -18.88 12.76
C SER A 152 0.82 -20.12 13.27
N PRO A 153 1.02 -20.51 14.55
CA PRO A 153 0.33 -21.66 15.11
C PRO A 153 -1.19 -21.42 15.12
N PRO A 154 -2.01 -22.44 14.78
CA PRO A 154 -3.46 -22.30 14.80
C PRO A 154 -3.92 -22.05 16.24
N LYS A 155 -4.94 -21.19 16.40
CA LYS A 155 -5.63 -21.07 17.70
C LYS A 155 -6.15 -22.46 18.07
N GLN A 156 -5.68 -23.02 19.18
CA GLN A 156 -6.33 -24.20 19.75
C GLN A 156 -7.75 -23.77 20.12
N GLN A 157 -8.73 -24.18 19.32
CA GLN A 157 -10.12 -24.13 19.73
C GLN A 157 -10.18 -24.99 20.98
N GLY A 158 -10.29 -24.35 22.15
CA GLY A 158 -10.63 -25.05 23.37
C GLY A 158 -11.94 -25.76 23.12
N SER A 159 -11.88 -27.07 22.85
CA SER A 159 -13.03 -27.93 22.75
C SER A 159 -13.58 -28.13 24.16
N SER A 160 -14.22 -27.09 24.72
CA SER A 160 -15.16 -27.27 25.82
C SER A 160 -16.48 -27.76 25.24
N LEU A 161 -16.46 -28.95 24.63
CA LEU A 161 -17.62 -29.82 24.63
C LEU A 161 -17.59 -30.53 25.98
N THR A 162 -17.93 -29.79 27.04
CA THR A 162 -18.51 -30.43 28.22
C THR A 162 -19.88 -30.91 27.77
N ARG A 163 -19.91 -32.10 27.18
CA ARG A 163 -21.10 -32.92 27.02
C ARG A 163 -21.54 -33.27 28.44
N ASP A 164 -22.37 -32.41 29.03
CA ASP A 164 -23.02 -32.64 30.30
C ASP A 164 -24.08 -33.75 30.12
N ASN A 165 -23.58 -34.99 30.09
CA ASN A 165 -24.38 -36.19 30.13
C ASN A 165 -24.24 -36.82 31.53
N GLY A 166 -25.08 -36.36 32.45
CA GLY A 166 -25.68 -37.22 33.47
C GLY A 166 -24.88 -37.43 34.76
N PHE A 167 -25.29 -36.71 35.80
CA PHE A 167 -25.43 -37.30 37.13
C PHE A 167 -26.73 -36.80 37.78
N GLN A 168 -27.82 -37.58 37.60
CA GLN A 168 -28.91 -37.61 38.56
C GLN A 168 -28.39 -38.23 39.85
N GLY A 169 -28.58 -37.56 40.99
CA GLY A 169 -28.24 -38.16 42.28
C GLY A 169 -28.45 -37.25 43.48
N GLN A 170 -29.69 -37.23 43.97
CA GLN A 170 -30.08 -37.07 45.38
C GLN A 170 -30.06 -35.68 46.03
N VAL A 171 -31.28 -35.17 46.22
CA VAL A 171 -31.90 -34.85 47.52
C VAL A 171 -30.92 -34.43 48.64
N ASN A 172 -30.95 -33.14 48.99
CA ASN A 172 -31.09 -32.83 50.41
C ASN A 172 -31.96 -31.58 50.63
N LYS A 173 -33.02 -31.79 51.42
CA LYS A 173 -33.87 -30.77 52.02
C LYS A 173 -33.10 -30.09 53.17
N GLN A 174 -33.63 -28.93 53.59
CA GLN A 174 -33.41 -28.22 54.86
C GLN A 174 -32.25 -27.21 54.93
N ASN A 175 -32.58 -25.95 54.68
CA ASN A 175 -32.65 -24.87 55.68
C ASN A 175 -33.20 -23.64 54.94
N LEU A 176 -34.52 -23.40 54.92
CA LEU A 176 -35.25 -22.60 55.92
C LEU A 176 -34.44 -21.51 56.63
N ASP A 177 -34.92 -20.29 56.38
CA ASP A 177 -34.97 -19.11 57.25
C ASP A 177 -33.69 -18.32 57.50
N ASN A 178 -33.64 -17.15 56.84
CA ASN A 178 -33.49 -15.81 57.45
C ASN A 178 -33.24 -14.80 56.31
N ASN A 179 -34.26 -14.17 55.74
CA ASN A 179 -35.00 -13.00 56.24
C ASN A 179 -34.15 -11.72 56.30
N SER A 180 -34.75 -10.64 55.75
CA SER A 180 -34.44 -9.22 55.98
C SER A 180 -33.16 -8.68 55.30
N THR A 181 -33.11 -7.55 54.56
CA THR A 181 -34.05 -6.44 54.41
C THR A 181 -33.62 -5.65 53.16
N SER A 182 -34.57 -5.34 52.28
CA SER A 182 -34.44 -4.23 51.33
C SER A 182 -34.68 -2.92 52.07
N SER A 183 -33.75 -1.98 51.97
CA SER A 183 -34.06 -0.55 52.15
C SER A 183 -33.17 0.30 51.24
N THR A 184 -33.86 0.86 50.26
CA THR A 184 -33.47 1.88 49.30
C THR A 184 -33.40 3.27 49.97
N GLN A 185 -32.56 4.14 49.40
CA GLN A 185 -32.47 5.62 49.56
C GLN A 185 -31.77 6.08 50.85
N VAL A 186 -30.82 7.03 50.84
CA VAL A 186 -30.86 8.44 50.39
C VAL A 186 -29.40 8.97 50.32
N GLU A 187 -29.22 10.16 49.71
CA GLU A 187 -28.14 11.17 49.91
C GLU A 187 -27.20 11.37 48.69
N THR A 188 -27.47 12.29 47.75
CA THR A 188 -27.60 13.77 47.77
C THR A 188 -26.24 14.49 47.57
N THR A 189 -26.10 15.09 46.37
CA THR A 189 -25.35 16.31 45.95
C THR A 189 -23.92 16.61 46.44
N ALA A 190 -23.04 16.87 45.47
CA ALA A 190 -22.35 18.16 45.23
C ALA A 190 -21.54 18.04 43.91
N ALA A 191 -21.90 18.71 42.82
CA ALA A 191 -21.49 20.08 42.45
C ALA A 191 -19.97 20.31 42.50
N ILE A 192 -19.34 20.62 41.35
CA ILE A 192 -18.62 21.90 41.10
C ILE A 192 -17.96 21.90 39.71
N ASN A 193 -18.49 22.81 38.90
CA ASN A 193 -17.90 23.63 37.84
C ASN A 193 -16.45 23.41 37.38
N GLY A 194 -16.30 23.44 36.05
CA GLY A 194 -15.15 24.04 35.39
C GLY A 194 -15.39 24.25 33.88
N PRO A 195 -15.64 25.48 33.41
CA PRO A 195 -15.57 25.80 31.98
C PRO A 195 -14.16 26.28 31.64
N ARG A 196 -13.65 25.94 30.46
CA ARG A 196 -12.80 26.85 29.66
C ARG A 196 -12.52 26.27 28.28
N ARG A 197 -13.18 26.92 27.31
CA ARG A 197 -12.73 27.33 25.96
C ARG A 197 -12.17 26.26 25.03
#